data_AF-A0A811TD11-F1
#
_entry.id   AF-A0A811TD11-F1
#
_cell.length_a   1.000
_cell.length_b   1.000
_cell.length_c   1.000
_cell.angle_alpha   90.00
_cell.angle_beta   90.00
_cell.angle_gamma   90.00
#
_symmetry.space_group_name_H-M   'P 1'
#
loop_
_entity.id
_entity.type
_entity.pdbx_description
1 polymer ?
#
loop_
_entity_poly.entity_id
_entity_poly.type
_entity_poly.pdbx_seq_one_letter_code
_entity_poly.pdbx_strand_id
1 'polypeptide(L)'
;MRDDSLKDDYVARYYDYSPDLVKVMAKNPALAYDAASLIVKHSPVVEHNVKGIKDEKVITRGDVEELVSFADRLKRSVLANREKIGAGRCQEIVKLLDEFKQQVEASLGKTFSEALRDSVYYKSKGVTELNVTPAVVVQGYDFVNGDTTGDTTGKRKV
;
A
#
# COMPACT_ATOMS: atom_id res chain seq x y z
N MET A 1 -8.40 -9.52 12.74
CA MET A 1 -6.92 -9.58 12.65
C MET A 1 -6.40 -9.20 11.25
N ARG A 2 -6.75 -9.90 10.15
CA ARG A 2 -6.37 -9.45 8.79
C ARG A 2 -6.98 -8.08 8.44
N ASP A 3 -8.29 -7.95 8.63
CA ASP A 3 -9.09 -6.81 8.17
C ASP A 3 -8.72 -5.50 8.90
N ASP A 4 -8.18 -5.61 10.11
CA ASP A 4 -7.78 -4.46 10.94
C ASP A 4 -6.59 -3.70 10.31
N SER A 5 -5.78 -4.38 9.50
CA SER A 5 -4.60 -3.82 8.83
C SER A 5 -4.88 -3.33 7.41
N LEU A 6 -6.08 -3.58 6.87
CA LEU A 6 -6.45 -3.27 5.48
C LEU A 6 -7.49 -2.16 5.43
N LYS A 7 -7.47 -1.30 4.41
CA LYS A 7 -8.48 -0.23 4.28
C LYS A 7 -9.88 -0.84 4.14
N ASP A 8 -10.87 -0.17 4.72
CA ASP A 8 -12.23 -0.71 4.85
C ASP A 8 -12.88 -0.99 3.48
N ASP A 9 -12.56 -0.20 2.46
CA ASP A 9 -13.07 -0.40 1.10
C ASP A 9 -12.54 -1.69 0.47
N TYR A 10 -11.28 -2.05 0.71
CA TYR A 10 -10.72 -3.33 0.25
C TYR A 10 -11.31 -4.52 1.01
N VAL A 11 -11.57 -4.38 2.32
CA VAL A 11 -12.27 -5.41 3.11
C VAL A 11 -13.69 -5.60 2.58
N ALA A 12 -14.42 -4.51 2.34
CA ALA A 12 -15.77 -4.58 1.78
C ALA A 12 -15.80 -5.26 0.41
N ARG A 13 -14.87 -4.89 -0.50
CA ARG A 13 -14.75 -5.54 -1.82
C ARG A 13 -14.42 -7.02 -1.71
N TYR A 14 -13.56 -7.42 -0.78
CA TYR A 14 -13.25 -8.84 -0.55
C TYR A 14 -14.53 -9.63 -0.27
N TYR A 15 -15.38 -9.15 0.64
CA TYR A 15 -16.63 -9.85 0.96
C TYR A 15 -17.68 -9.74 -0.16
N ASP A 16 -17.76 -8.62 -0.87
CA ASP A 16 -18.71 -8.45 -1.97
C ASP A 16 -18.42 -9.38 -3.16
N TYR A 17 -17.15 -9.55 -3.55
CA TYR A 17 -16.78 -10.40 -4.68
C TYR A 17 -16.54 -11.87 -4.32
N SER A 18 -16.39 -12.21 -3.04
CA SER A 18 -16.14 -13.58 -2.58
C SER A 18 -17.15 -14.61 -3.11
N PRO A 19 -18.49 -14.37 -3.09
CA PRO A 19 -19.46 -15.33 -3.62
C PRO A 19 -19.26 -15.63 -5.11
N ASP A 20 -18.84 -14.65 -5.91
CA ASP A 20 -18.58 -14.84 -7.34
C ASP A 20 -17.29 -15.63 -7.57
N LEU A 21 -16.24 -15.34 -6.80
CA LEU A 21 -15.00 -16.12 -6.82
C LEU A 21 -15.23 -17.58 -6.39
N VAL A 22 -16.11 -17.83 -5.41
CA VAL A 22 -16.50 -19.19 -5.02
C VAL A 22 -17.18 -19.92 -6.18
N LYS A 23 -18.10 -19.27 -6.92
CA LYS A 23 -18.73 -19.87 -8.12
C LYS A 23 -17.70 -20.21 -9.20
N VAL A 24 -16.66 -19.39 -9.36
CA VAL A 24 -15.57 -19.60 -10.31
C VAL A 24 -14.72 -20.80 -9.88
N MET A 25 -14.26 -20.82 -8.62
CA MET A 25 -13.41 -21.88 -8.07
C MET A 25 -14.13 -23.23 -7.99
N ALA A 26 -15.44 -23.24 -7.66
CA ALA A 26 -16.23 -24.48 -7.61
C ALA A 26 -16.30 -25.23 -8.95
N LYS A 27 -16.12 -24.53 -10.06
CA LYS A 27 -16.09 -25.13 -11.41
C LYS A 27 -14.68 -25.47 -11.89
N ASN A 28 -13.66 -25.05 -11.16
CA ASN A 28 -12.27 -25.32 -11.49
C ASN A 28 -11.53 -25.78 -10.23
N PRO A 29 -11.63 -27.09 -9.89
CA PRO A 29 -11.00 -27.65 -8.71
C PRO A 29 -9.48 -27.41 -8.63
N ALA A 30 -8.80 -27.36 -9.78
CA ALA A 30 -7.37 -27.05 -9.83
C ALA A 30 -7.09 -25.62 -9.32
N LEU A 31 -7.92 -24.65 -9.71
CA LEU A 31 -7.81 -23.27 -9.25
C LEU A 31 -8.09 -23.14 -7.74
N ALA A 32 -9.04 -23.92 -7.22
CA ALA A 32 -9.31 -23.98 -5.78
C ALA A 32 -8.12 -24.58 -5.01
N TYR A 33 -7.51 -25.63 -5.55
CA TYR A 33 -6.31 -26.25 -4.97
C TYR A 33 -5.12 -25.28 -4.97
N ASP A 34 -4.89 -24.56 -6.07
CA ASP A 34 -3.83 -23.55 -6.16
C ASP A 34 -4.05 -22.42 -5.14
N ALA A 35 -5.29 -21.95 -5.00
CA ALA A 35 -5.63 -20.94 -4.01
C ALA A 35 -5.32 -21.43 -2.58
N ALA A 36 -5.73 -22.66 -2.24
CA ALA A 36 -5.45 -23.25 -0.95
C ALA A 36 -3.94 -23.41 -0.70
N SER A 37 -3.19 -23.85 -1.72
CA SER A 37 -1.74 -24.02 -1.64
C SER A 37 -1.03 -22.69 -1.38
N LEU A 38 -1.42 -21.62 -2.09
CA LEU A 38 -0.89 -20.27 -1.88
C LEU A 38 -1.22 -19.73 -0.48
N ILE A 39 -2.46 -19.94 -0.01
CA ILE A 39 -2.87 -19.55 1.34
C ILE A 39 -1.99 -20.26 2.36
N VAL A 40 -1.83 -21.58 2.28
CA VAL A 40 -1.00 -22.33 3.24
C VAL A 40 0.47 -21.87 3.20
N LYS A 41 1.01 -21.63 2.01
CA LYS A 41 2.40 -21.20 1.81
C LYS A 41 2.69 -19.84 2.44
N HIS A 42 1.75 -18.90 2.38
CA HIS A 42 1.97 -17.50 2.78
C HIS A 42 1.28 -17.07 4.07
N SER A 43 0.29 -17.83 4.58
CA SER A 43 -0.45 -17.50 5.80
C SER A 43 0.43 -17.31 7.04
N PRO A 44 1.45 -18.15 7.31
CA PRO A 44 2.29 -17.96 8.50
C PRO A 44 2.98 -16.59 8.50
N VAL A 45 3.45 -16.15 7.33
CA VAL A 45 4.17 -14.88 7.18
C VAL A 45 3.23 -13.69 7.35
N VAL A 46 1.99 -13.81 6.86
CA VAL A 46 0.95 -12.79 7.06
C VAL A 46 0.55 -12.72 8.54
N GLU A 47 0.36 -13.87 9.20
CA GLU A 47 -0.02 -13.94 10.60
C GLU A 47 1.07 -13.37 11.52
N HIS A 48 2.34 -13.72 11.28
CA HIS A 48 3.48 -13.16 12.00
C HIS A 48 3.52 -11.64 11.87
N ASN A 49 3.37 -11.13 10.64
CA ASN A 49 3.36 -9.69 10.38
C ASN A 49 2.23 -8.96 11.11
N VAL A 50 1.01 -9.51 11.09
CA VAL A 50 -0.14 -8.93 11.81
C VAL A 50 0.09 -8.94 13.32
N LYS A 51 0.78 -9.95 13.86
CA LYS A 51 1.16 -10.04 15.27
C LYS A 51 2.39 -9.18 15.64
N GLY A 52 2.95 -8.43 14.69
CA GLY A 52 4.16 -7.62 14.91
C GLY A 52 5.45 -8.43 15.06
N ILE A 53 5.41 -9.73 14.73
CA ILE A 53 6.58 -10.59 14.65
C ILE A 53 7.25 -10.28 13.31
N LYS A 54 8.49 -9.78 13.36
CA LYS A 54 9.28 -9.54 12.15
C LYS A 54 9.61 -10.87 11.49
N ASP A 55 8.86 -11.18 10.45
CA ASP A 55 9.20 -12.26 9.52
C ASP A 55 9.92 -11.62 8.33
N GLU A 56 11.24 -11.80 8.28
CA GLU A 56 12.13 -11.20 7.29
C GLU A 56 12.17 -12.00 5.98
N LYS A 57 11.21 -12.92 5.76
CA LYS A 57 11.13 -13.65 4.50
C LYS A 57 11.03 -12.66 3.33
N VAL A 58 12.05 -12.69 2.48
CA VAL A 58 12.12 -11.90 1.25
C VAL A 58 11.25 -12.56 0.19
N ILE A 59 10.45 -11.75 -0.51
CA ILE A 59 9.64 -12.19 -1.63
C ILE A 59 10.57 -12.47 -2.82
N THR A 60 10.61 -13.73 -3.23
CA THR A 60 11.48 -14.17 -4.33
C THR A 60 10.80 -14.03 -5.68
N ARG A 61 11.58 -14.13 -6.76
CA ARG A 61 11.03 -14.18 -8.12
C ARG A 61 10.05 -15.36 -8.32
N GLY A 62 10.36 -16.52 -7.71
CA GLY A 62 9.47 -17.67 -7.77
C GLY A 62 8.12 -17.41 -7.09
N ASP A 63 8.10 -16.68 -5.97
CA ASP A 63 6.84 -16.28 -5.32
C ASP A 63 6.03 -15.32 -6.21
N VAL A 64 6.69 -14.36 -6.87
CA VAL A 64 6.05 -13.42 -7.80
C VAL A 64 5.45 -14.17 -9.00
N GLU A 65 6.24 -15.03 -9.65
CA GLU A 65 5.79 -15.80 -10.82
C GLU A 65 4.59 -16.71 -10.48
N GLU A 66 4.62 -17.36 -9.31
CA GLU A 66 3.54 -18.23 -8.86
C GLU A 66 2.23 -17.44 -8.63
N LEU A 67 2.31 -16.31 -7.91
CA LEU A 67 1.16 -15.46 -7.60
C LEU A 67 0.58 -14.79 -8.86
N VAL A 68 1.43 -14.29 -9.76
CA VAL A 68 1.01 -13.70 -11.05
C VAL A 68 0.35 -14.76 -11.94
N SER A 69 0.95 -15.95 -12.05
CA SER A 69 0.38 -17.06 -12.82
C SER A 69 -0.98 -17.51 -12.28
N PHE A 70 -1.13 -17.57 -10.96
CA PHE A 70 -2.43 -17.82 -10.32
C PHE A 70 -3.45 -16.72 -10.66
N ALA A 71 -3.08 -15.44 -10.52
CA ALA A 71 -3.97 -14.32 -10.83
C ALA A 71 -4.44 -14.35 -12.30
N ASP A 72 -3.56 -14.69 -13.24
CA ASP A 72 -3.92 -14.81 -14.65
C ASP A 72 -4.87 -15.99 -14.94
N ARG A 73 -4.66 -17.13 -14.28
CA ARG A 73 -5.58 -18.27 -14.36
C ARG A 73 -6.94 -17.93 -13.76
N LEU A 74 -6.96 -17.23 -12.63
CA LEU A 74 -8.19 -16.77 -12.00
C LEU A 74 -8.94 -15.78 -12.88
N LYS A 75 -8.24 -14.81 -13.48
CA LYS A 75 -8.79 -13.85 -14.44
C LYS A 75 -9.45 -14.54 -15.64
N ARG A 76 -8.79 -15.52 -16.25
CA ARG A 76 -9.39 -16.34 -17.33
C ARG A 76 -10.66 -17.05 -16.86
N SER A 77 -10.64 -17.62 -15.65
CA SER A 77 -11.78 -18.35 -15.11
C SER A 77 -12.96 -17.43 -14.78
N VAL A 78 -12.71 -16.21 -14.28
CA VAL A 78 -13.73 -15.17 -14.08
C VAL A 78 -14.39 -14.80 -15.41
N LEU A 79 -13.59 -14.54 -16.45
CA LEU A 79 -14.11 -14.19 -17.78
C LEU A 79 -14.90 -15.33 -18.43
N ALA A 80 -14.49 -16.59 -18.22
CA ALA A 80 -15.25 -17.75 -18.68
C ALA A 80 -16.62 -17.90 -17.98
N ASN A 81 -16.83 -17.23 -16.84
CA ASN A 81 -18.08 -17.23 -16.09
C ASN A 81 -18.88 -15.92 -16.26
N ARG A 82 -18.54 -15.11 -17.26
CA ARG A 82 -19.13 -13.78 -17.48
C ARG A 82 -20.65 -13.76 -17.54
N GLU A 83 -21.27 -14.76 -18.15
CA GLU A 83 -22.74 -14.84 -18.25
C GLU A 83 -23.42 -15.05 -16.89
N LYS A 84 -22.74 -15.70 -15.94
CA LYS A 84 -23.30 -16.03 -14.62
C LYS A 84 -23.00 -14.98 -13.56
N ILE A 85 -21.88 -14.28 -13.69
CA ILE A 85 -21.43 -13.23 -12.76
C ILE A 85 -21.93 -11.86 -13.21
N GLY A 86 -22.10 -11.67 -14.52
CA GLY A 86 -22.42 -10.39 -15.14
C GLY A 86 -21.17 -9.67 -15.65
N ALA A 87 -21.31 -9.02 -16.80
CA ALA A 87 -20.19 -8.38 -17.48
C ALA A 87 -19.48 -7.29 -16.65
N GLY A 88 -20.25 -6.42 -15.97
CA GLY A 88 -19.71 -5.35 -15.15
C GLY A 88 -18.90 -5.89 -13.97
N ARG A 89 -19.49 -6.81 -13.18
CA ARG A 89 -18.79 -7.45 -12.05
C ARG A 89 -17.54 -8.20 -12.49
N CYS A 90 -17.57 -8.90 -13.61
CA CYS A 90 -16.35 -9.53 -14.15
C CYS A 90 -15.26 -8.51 -14.45
N GLN A 91 -15.57 -7.35 -15.03
CA GLN A 91 -14.58 -6.32 -15.31
C GLN A 91 -13.99 -5.75 -14.01
N GLU A 92 -14.81 -5.54 -12.99
CA GLU A 92 -14.36 -5.06 -11.68
C GLU A 92 -13.41 -6.06 -11.00
N ILE A 93 -13.77 -7.34 -10.98
CA ILE A 93 -12.92 -8.41 -10.44
C ILE A 93 -11.60 -8.48 -11.23
N VAL A 94 -11.65 -8.40 -12.56
CA VAL A 94 -10.46 -8.41 -13.40
C VAL A 94 -9.54 -7.22 -13.09
N LYS A 95 -10.10 -6.03 -12.89
CA LYS A 95 -9.33 -4.84 -12.51
C LYS A 95 -8.64 -5.03 -11.15
N LEU A 96 -9.31 -5.63 -10.17
CA LEU A 96 -8.71 -5.94 -8.87
C LEU A 96 -7.59 -6.98 -8.99
N LEU A 97 -7.74 -7.97 -9.86
CA LEU A 97 -6.68 -8.96 -10.13
C LEU A 97 -5.46 -8.31 -10.82
N ASP A 98 -5.69 -7.38 -11.75
CA ASP A 98 -4.60 -6.64 -12.39
C ASP A 98 -3.87 -5.71 -11.40
N GLU A 99 -4.61 -5.04 -10.50
CA GLU A 99 -4.02 -4.25 -9.40
C GLU A 99 -3.19 -5.15 -8.48
N PHE A 100 -3.72 -6.32 -8.09
CA PHE A 100 -3.00 -7.29 -7.29
C PHE A 100 -1.68 -7.72 -7.94
N LYS A 101 -1.69 -8.04 -9.24
CA LYS A 101 -0.48 -8.39 -9.97
C LYS A 101 0.58 -7.29 -9.90
N GLN A 102 0.18 -6.04 -10.12
CA GLN A 102 1.11 -4.90 -10.03
C GLN A 102 1.72 -4.77 -8.64
N GLN A 103 0.93 -4.98 -7.58
CA GLN A 103 1.44 -4.94 -6.20
C GLN A 103 2.42 -6.10 -5.90
N VAL A 104 2.12 -7.30 -6.39
CA VAL A 104 3.01 -8.47 -6.23
C VAL A 104 4.34 -8.25 -6.96
N GLU A 105 4.29 -7.78 -8.21
CA GLU A 105 5.48 -7.50 -9.01
C GLU A 105 6.35 -6.40 -8.36
N ALA A 106 5.73 -5.34 -7.83
CA ALA A 106 6.42 -4.27 -7.11
C ALA A 106 7.02 -4.70 -5.76
N SER A 107 6.67 -5.90 -5.27
CA SER A 107 7.13 -6.45 -4.00
C SER A 107 8.38 -7.33 -4.13
N LEU A 108 8.87 -7.57 -5.35
CA LEU A 108 10.07 -8.38 -5.58
C LEU A 108 11.27 -7.84 -4.80
N GLY A 109 11.91 -8.71 -4.01
CA GLY A 109 13.09 -8.35 -3.22
C GLY A 109 12.77 -7.61 -1.92
N LYS A 110 11.51 -7.31 -1.63
CA LYS A 110 11.06 -6.77 -0.33
C LYS A 110 10.78 -7.90 0.65
N THR A 111 10.87 -7.61 1.95
CA THR A 111 10.25 -8.48 2.95
C THR A 111 8.72 -8.37 2.87
N PHE A 112 7.99 -9.37 3.38
CA PHE A 112 6.53 -9.30 3.46
C PHE A 112 6.04 -8.10 4.27
N SER A 113 6.77 -7.72 5.33
CA SER A 113 6.45 -6.56 6.16
C SER A 113 6.47 -5.26 5.36
N GLU A 114 7.52 -5.07 4.56
CA GLU A 114 7.71 -3.90 3.71
C GLU A 114 6.70 -3.89 2.57
N ALA A 115 6.54 -5.03 1.89
CA ALA A 115 5.57 -5.19 0.81
C ALA A 115 4.14 -4.86 1.27
N LEU A 116 3.73 -5.34 2.46
CA LEU A 116 2.42 -5.02 3.02
C LEU A 116 2.29 -3.53 3.31
N ARG A 117 3.25 -2.92 4.01
CA ARG A 117 3.18 -1.49 4.39
C ARG A 117 3.19 -0.54 3.19
N ASP A 118 3.93 -0.89 2.15
CA ASP A 118 4.01 -0.12 0.91
C ASP A 118 2.79 -0.35 0.01
N SER A 119 2.00 -1.38 0.28
CA SER A 119 0.87 -1.73 -0.57
C SER A 119 -0.24 -0.70 -0.49
N VAL A 120 -0.97 -0.55 -1.59
CA VAL A 120 -2.17 0.29 -1.65
C VAL A 120 -3.28 -0.18 -0.72
N TYR A 121 -3.22 -1.44 -0.25
CA TYR A 121 -4.22 -2.08 0.59
C TYR A 121 -4.08 -1.74 2.07
N TYR A 122 -2.88 -1.41 2.53
CA TYR A 122 -2.60 -1.22 3.93
C TYR A 122 -3.22 0.08 4.46
N LYS A 123 -3.82 -0.02 5.65
CA LYS A 123 -4.19 1.17 6.44
C LYS A 123 -2.89 1.84 6.87
N SER A 124 -2.42 2.84 6.11
CA SER A 124 -1.42 3.74 6.66
C SER A 124 -2.03 4.34 7.92
N LYS A 125 -1.43 4.05 9.09
CA LYS A 125 -1.66 4.92 10.24
C LYS A 125 -1.19 6.28 9.77
N GLY A 126 -2.12 7.23 9.69
CA GLY A 126 -1.85 8.56 9.18
C GLY A 126 -0.49 9.00 9.68
N VAL A 127 0.38 9.41 8.76
CA VAL A 127 1.43 10.35 9.12
C VAL A 127 0.65 11.47 9.81
N THR A 128 0.75 11.56 11.13
CA THR A 128 0.51 12.85 11.79
C THR A 128 1.41 13.78 11.02
N GLU A 129 0.83 14.63 10.18
CA GLU A 129 1.55 15.72 9.55
C GLU A 129 2.28 16.42 10.69
N LEU A 130 3.58 16.16 10.81
CA LEU A 130 4.44 17.05 11.55
C LEU A 130 4.29 18.35 10.79
N ASN A 131 3.54 19.28 11.40
CA ASN A 131 3.51 20.68 11.05
C ASN A 131 4.97 21.17 11.02
N VAL A 132 5.65 20.96 9.89
CA VAL A 132 6.84 21.72 9.55
C VAL A 132 6.30 23.08 9.18
N THR A 133 6.12 23.91 10.21
CA THR A 133 6.01 25.35 10.05
C THR A 133 7.15 25.77 9.12
N PRO A 134 6.88 26.32 7.94
CA PRO A 134 7.97 26.77 7.08
C PRO A 134 8.70 27.87 7.86
N ALA A 135 10.00 27.66 8.07
CA ALA A 135 10.88 28.69 8.59
C ALA A 135 10.70 29.92 7.71
N VAL A 136 10.14 30.98 8.27
CA VAL A 136 10.04 32.28 7.63
C VAL A 136 11.47 32.73 7.35
N VAL A 137 11.86 32.67 6.08
CA VAL A 137 13.06 33.34 5.58
C VAL A 137 12.80 34.83 5.70
N VAL A 138 13.28 35.44 6.77
CA VAL A 138 13.35 36.91 6.86
C VAL A 138 14.54 37.33 6.01
N GLN A 139 14.23 37.66 4.75
CA GLN A 139 15.12 38.39 3.86
C GLN A 139 15.40 39.76 4.51
N GLY A 140 16.63 39.95 4.99
CA GLY A 140 17.09 41.23 5.53
C GLY A 140 17.04 42.28 4.43
N TYR A 141 16.08 43.20 4.53
CA TYR A 141 16.05 44.41 3.74
C TYR A 141 17.02 45.42 4.34
N ASP A 142 17.98 45.84 3.52
CA ASP A 142 18.79 47.02 3.74
C ASP A 142 17.90 48.26 3.86
N PHE A 143 18.01 48.98 4.97
CA PHE A 143 17.55 50.36 5.07
C PHE A 143 18.76 51.28 5.27
N VAL A 144 19.15 51.93 4.19
CA VAL A 144 19.96 53.14 4.18
C VAL A 144 19.02 54.33 4.33
N ASN A 145 19.23 55.15 5.37
CA ASN A 145 18.95 56.58 5.47
C ASN A 145 19.45 56.99 6.88
N GLY A 146 20.33 57.96 7.10
CA GLY A 146 20.50 59.19 6.37
C GLY A 146 20.26 60.34 7.36
N ASP A 147 21.37 60.96 7.76
CA ASP A 147 21.52 62.35 8.23
C ASP A 147 21.42 62.78 9.71
N THR A 148 22.58 63.29 10.14
CA THR A 148 22.92 64.51 10.91
C THR A 148 22.08 65.01 12.09
N THR A 149 22.78 65.16 13.23
CA THR A 149 22.93 66.32 14.15
C THR A 149 23.44 65.74 15.48
N GLY A 150 24.50 66.19 16.17
CA GLY A 150 25.07 67.51 16.35
C GLY A 150 25.17 67.74 17.87
N ASP A 151 26.40 67.72 18.41
CA ASP A 151 26.82 68.31 19.71
C ASP A 151 26.20 67.71 21.00
N THR A 152 26.78 67.68 22.21
CA THR A 152 27.94 68.33 22.84
C THR A 152 28.26 67.57 24.15
N THR A 153 29.52 67.62 24.62
CA THR A 153 30.00 67.51 26.04
C THR A 153 29.69 66.24 26.87
N GLY A 154 30.63 65.64 27.62
CA GLY A 154 32.02 65.95 27.91
C GLY A 154 32.57 65.08 29.07
N LYS A 155 33.92 65.06 29.22
CA LYS A 155 34.74 64.86 30.44
C LYS A 155 34.43 63.62 31.31
N ARG A 156 35.36 62.73 31.67
CA ARG A 156 36.66 62.95 32.35
C ARG A 156 37.35 61.59 32.61
N LYS A 157 38.70 61.56 32.56
CA LYS A 157 39.71 60.85 33.41
C LYS A 157 39.33 59.48 34.03
N VAL A 158 40.19 58.46 33.98
CA VAL A 158 41.61 58.43 34.42
C VAL A 158 42.47 57.61 33.48
#